data_AF-A0A1J5KKM5-F1
#
_entry.id   AF-A0A1J5KKM5-F1
#
_cell.length_a   1.000
_cell.length_b   1.000
_cell.length_c   1.000
_cell.angle_alpha   90.00
_cell.angle_beta   90.00
_cell.angle_gamma   90.00
#
_symmetry.space_group_name_H-M   'P 1'
#
loop_
_entity.id
_entity.type
_entity.pdbx_description
1 polymer ?
#
loop_
_entity_poly.entity_id
_entity_poly.type
_entity_poly.pdbx_seq_one_letter_code
_entity_poly.pdbx_strand_id
1 'polypeptide(L)'
;MKTNSTLLLSELEKIVILDIKTIQSFQNLKPEQYSYKPNPNAWSIIECLEHLNYYATFYLPEIKKALTKGNKPKSTFKSGIIGNYFANLVKLKENDKKHKTFKTMNPVNKQLNQNDVISDFLKNQEELLSLIIASNKNNLNKGKVAVTFTQFIKLNLGDTLRFMVYHNQRHVQQAVNNLNNH
;
A
#
# COMPACT_ATOMS: atom_id res chain seq x y z
N MET A 1 -1.06 19.37 1.31
CA MET A 1 -1.09 18.91 2.71
C MET A 1 0.17 19.36 3.43
N LYS A 2 0.08 19.84 4.68
CA LYS A 2 1.20 20.13 5.57
C LYS A 2 0.84 19.58 6.96
N THR A 3 1.73 18.84 7.60
CA THR A 3 1.49 18.27 8.93
C THR A 3 2.83 18.03 9.67
N ASN A 4 2.75 17.63 10.93
CA ASN A 4 3.91 17.15 11.67
C ASN A 4 4.34 15.77 11.13
N SER A 5 5.64 15.57 10.92
CA SER A 5 6.20 14.34 10.36
C SER A 5 5.95 13.12 11.24
N THR A 6 6.07 13.23 12.57
CA THR A 6 5.84 12.09 13.48
C THR A 6 4.36 11.76 13.57
N LEU A 7 3.49 12.77 13.51
CA LEU A 7 2.05 12.56 13.44
C LEU A 7 1.67 11.78 12.18
N LEU A 8 2.19 12.20 11.01
CA LEU A 8 1.97 11.48 9.76
C LEU A 8 2.44 10.03 9.85
N LEU A 9 3.67 9.79 10.32
CA LEU A 9 4.20 8.42 10.42
C LEU A 9 3.35 7.56 11.35
N SER A 10 2.95 8.08 12.51
CA SER A 10 2.07 7.36 13.45
C SER A 10 0.70 7.02 12.84
N GLU A 11 0.11 7.92 12.05
CA GLU A 11 -1.13 7.63 11.32
C GLU A 11 -0.95 6.50 10.31
N LEU A 12 0.16 6.51 9.56
CA LEU A 12 0.47 5.47 8.58
C LEU A 12 0.76 4.12 9.25
N GLU A 13 1.50 4.10 10.37
CA GLU A 13 1.76 2.89 11.16
C GLU A 13 0.45 2.25 11.63
N LYS A 14 -0.49 3.05 12.15
CA LYS A 14 -1.79 2.54 12.61
C LYS A 14 -2.58 1.87 11.50
N ILE A 15 -2.56 2.43 10.29
CA ILE A 15 -3.24 1.85 9.13
C ILE A 15 -2.59 0.49 8.77
N VAL A 16 -1.26 0.44 8.65
CA VAL A 16 -0.56 -0.82 8.32
C VAL A 16 -0.81 -1.90 9.37
N ILE A 17 -0.77 -1.55 10.66
CA ILE A 17 -1.07 -2.49 11.75
C ILE A 17 -2.51 -3.02 11.65
N LEU A 18 -3.47 -2.16 11.31
CA LEU A 18 -4.85 -2.58 11.12
C LEU A 18 -4.98 -3.52 9.91
N ASP A 19 -4.37 -3.18 8.78
CA ASP A 19 -4.38 -4.00 7.56
C ASP A 19 -3.79 -5.40 7.81
N ILE A 20 -2.68 -5.49 8.54
CA ILE A 20 -2.07 -6.77 8.98
C ILE A 20 -3.08 -7.57 9.79
N LYS A 21 -3.68 -6.98 10.83
CA LYS A 21 -4.65 -7.66 11.70
C LYS A 21 -5.88 -8.12 10.94
N THR A 22 -6.37 -7.32 10.00
CA THR A 22 -7.51 -7.65 9.15
C THR A 22 -7.21 -8.87 8.28
N ILE A 23 -6.05 -8.95 7.64
CA ILE A 23 -5.72 -10.13 6.82
C ILE A 23 -5.37 -11.35 7.67
N GLN A 24 -4.78 -11.17 8.86
CA GLN A 24 -4.58 -12.26 9.81
C GLN A 24 -5.91 -12.86 10.29
N SER A 25 -6.98 -12.06 10.44
CA SER A 25 -8.29 -12.60 10.84
C SER A 25 -8.92 -13.49 9.75
N PHE A 26 -8.41 -13.46 8.52
CA PHE A 26 -8.90 -14.29 7.43
C PHE A 26 -8.36 -15.73 7.48
N GLN A 27 -7.46 -16.09 8.39
CA GLN A 27 -6.79 -17.41 8.43
C GLN A 27 -7.73 -18.63 8.43
N ASN A 28 -8.99 -18.47 8.85
CA ASN A 28 -9.98 -19.56 8.95
C ASN A 28 -11.05 -19.52 7.84
N LEU A 29 -10.88 -18.68 6.82
CA LEU A 29 -11.80 -18.66 5.68
C LEU A 29 -11.70 -19.96 4.88
N LYS A 30 -12.82 -20.39 4.30
CA LYS A 30 -12.84 -21.51 3.36
C LYS A 30 -12.19 -21.09 2.04
N PRO A 31 -11.56 -22.01 1.28
CA PRO A 31 -10.91 -21.69 0.01
C PRO A 31 -11.79 -20.93 -1.00
N GLU A 32 -13.10 -21.20 -1.01
CA GLU A 32 -14.06 -20.55 -1.91
C GLU A 32 -14.23 -19.07 -1.58
N GLN A 33 -14.13 -18.69 -0.31
CA GLN A 33 -14.26 -17.30 0.14
C GLN A 33 -13.09 -16.44 -0.34
N TYR A 34 -11.89 -17.00 -0.43
CA TYR A 34 -10.71 -16.29 -0.95
C TYR A 34 -10.79 -16.02 -2.45
N SER A 35 -11.45 -16.92 -3.17
CA SER A 35 -11.60 -16.87 -4.64
C SER A 35 -12.88 -16.19 -5.09
N TYR A 36 -13.80 -15.90 -4.17
CA TYR A 36 -15.08 -15.29 -4.46
C TYR A 36 -14.93 -13.93 -5.14
N LYS A 37 -15.76 -13.72 -6.18
CA LYS A 37 -15.85 -12.46 -6.92
C LYS A 37 -17.31 -12.03 -6.96
N PRO A 38 -17.64 -10.81 -6.50
CA PRO A 38 -19.03 -10.32 -6.54
C PRO A 38 -19.55 -10.07 -7.97
N ASN A 39 -18.67 -10.01 -8.97
CA ASN A 39 -18.99 -9.99 -10.40
C ASN A 39 -17.73 -10.34 -11.22
N PRO A 40 -17.85 -10.70 -12.51
CA PRO A 40 -16.71 -11.09 -13.35
C PRO A 40 -15.59 -10.05 -13.49
N ASN A 41 -15.91 -8.77 -13.26
CA ASN A 41 -14.96 -7.66 -13.38
C ASN A 41 -14.37 -7.22 -12.02
N ALA A 42 -14.72 -7.90 -10.92
CA ALA A 42 -14.17 -7.64 -9.60
C ALA A 42 -12.98 -8.55 -9.31
N TRP A 43 -12.08 -8.06 -8.46
CA TRP A 43 -11.02 -8.90 -7.90
C TRP A 43 -11.53 -9.68 -6.71
N SER A 44 -11.05 -10.91 -6.55
CA SER A 44 -11.20 -11.70 -5.33
C SER A 44 -10.29 -11.18 -4.21
N ILE A 45 -10.40 -11.76 -3.01
CA ILE A 45 -9.49 -11.44 -1.89
C ILE A 45 -8.04 -11.71 -2.30
N ILE A 46 -7.76 -12.88 -2.86
CA ILE A 46 -6.42 -13.28 -3.30
C ILE A 46 -5.87 -12.36 -4.39
N GLU A 47 -6.72 -11.94 -5.34
CA GLU A 47 -6.30 -11.00 -6.38
C GLU A 47 -6.02 -9.61 -5.80
N CYS A 48 -6.77 -9.17 -4.79
CA CYS A 48 -6.45 -7.92 -4.10
C CYS A 48 -5.07 -8.00 -3.43
N LEU A 49 -4.76 -9.10 -2.72
CA LEU A 49 -3.48 -9.24 -2.01
C LEU A 49 -2.30 -9.38 -2.98
N GLU A 50 -2.45 -10.15 -4.06
CA GLU A 50 -1.38 -10.32 -5.05
C GLU A 50 -1.05 -9.01 -5.78
N HIS A 51 -2.07 -8.18 -6.04
CA HIS A 51 -1.83 -6.84 -6.57
C HIS A 51 -0.90 -6.02 -5.67
N LEU A 52 -1.14 -6.08 -4.35
CA LEU A 52 -0.33 -5.36 -3.37
C LEU A 52 1.09 -5.93 -3.28
N ASN A 53 1.24 -7.26 -3.42
CA ASN A 53 2.56 -7.90 -3.50
C ASN A 53 3.38 -7.36 -4.69
N TYR A 54 2.78 -7.18 -5.87
CA TYR A 54 3.49 -6.56 -7.00
C TYR A 54 3.96 -5.15 -6.69
N TYR A 55 3.15 -4.33 -6.03
CA TYR A 55 3.58 -2.99 -5.62
C TYR A 55 4.74 -3.04 -4.60
N ALA A 56 4.69 -3.97 -3.66
CA ALA A 56 5.73 -4.14 -2.65
C ALA A 56 7.10 -4.46 -3.29
N THR A 57 7.14 -5.36 -4.29
CA THR A 57 8.39 -5.74 -4.99
C THR A 57 9.12 -4.55 -5.61
N PHE A 58 8.38 -3.53 -6.04
CA PHE A 58 8.96 -2.30 -6.59
C PHE A 58 9.27 -1.26 -5.50
N TYR A 59 8.30 -0.96 -4.64
CA TYR A 59 8.39 0.20 -3.75
C TYR A 59 9.23 -0.04 -2.49
N LEU A 60 9.22 -1.24 -1.90
CA LEU A 60 9.99 -1.49 -0.66
C LEU A 60 11.51 -1.28 -0.86
N PRO A 61 12.14 -1.81 -1.93
CA PRO A 61 13.55 -1.54 -2.21
C PRO A 61 13.84 -0.06 -2.47
N GLU A 62 12.96 0.64 -3.19
CA GLU A 62 13.16 2.06 -3.50
C GLU A 62 12.97 2.97 -2.27
N ILE A 63 12.04 2.64 -1.38
CA ILE A 63 11.89 3.32 -0.09
C ILE A 63 13.14 3.08 0.76
N LYS A 64 13.61 1.84 0.87
CA LYS A 64 14.83 1.49 1.60
C LYS A 64 16.04 2.28 1.07
N LYS A 65 16.20 2.37 -0.25
CA LYS A 65 17.23 3.18 -0.90
C LYS A 65 17.08 4.69 -0.65
N ALA A 66 15.85 5.19 -0.54
CA ALA A 66 15.62 6.60 -0.20
C ALA A 66 16.04 6.93 1.24
N LEU A 67 15.95 5.97 2.17
CA LEU A 67 16.33 6.11 3.58
C LEU A 67 17.86 6.14 3.80
N THR A 68 18.65 5.50 2.93
CA THR A 68 20.12 5.46 3.11
C THR A 68 20.82 6.80 2.84
N LYS A 69 20.12 7.79 2.29
CA LYS A 69 20.70 9.09 1.91
C LYS A 69 21.01 10.02 3.10
N GLY A 70 20.74 9.62 4.34
CA GLY A 70 21.21 10.31 5.55
C GLY A 70 20.68 11.73 5.75
N ASN A 71 19.48 12.05 5.25
CA ASN A 71 18.93 13.40 5.37
C ASN A 71 18.42 13.64 6.80
N LYS A 72 18.93 14.69 7.47
CA LYS A 72 18.49 15.08 8.82
C LYS A 72 16.96 15.24 8.89
N PRO A 73 16.28 14.63 9.87
CA PRO A 73 14.82 14.67 9.98
C PRO A 73 14.32 16.11 10.12
N LYS A 74 13.09 16.35 9.64
CA LYS A 74 12.40 17.64 9.76
C LYS A 74 11.06 17.42 10.44
N SER A 75 10.74 18.24 11.43
CA SER A 75 9.48 18.15 12.20
C SER A 75 8.22 18.36 11.36
N THR A 76 8.34 19.09 10.25
CA THR A 76 7.22 19.37 9.34
C THR A 76 7.38 18.62 8.02
N PHE A 77 6.33 17.89 7.66
CA PHE A 77 6.11 17.35 6.33
C PHE A 77 5.23 18.29 5.50
N LYS A 78 5.65 18.54 4.25
CA LYS A 78 4.90 19.23 3.22
C LYS A 78 4.89 18.37 1.97
N SER A 79 3.70 17.87 1.65
CA SER A 79 3.47 17.10 0.44
C SER A 79 3.75 17.93 -0.82
N GLY A 80 4.38 17.31 -1.82
CA GLY A 80 4.52 17.89 -3.15
C GLY A 80 3.17 17.85 -3.88
N ILE A 81 2.98 18.71 -4.89
CA ILE A 81 1.68 18.79 -5.60
C ILE A 81 1.28 17.43 -6.20
N ILE A 82 2.20 16.82 -6.95
CA ILE A 82 1.99 15.53 -7.61
C ILE A 82 1.82 14.40 -6.59
N GLY A 83 2.66 14.36 -5.55
CA GLY A 83 2.55 13.34 -4.50
C GLY A 83 1.25 13.45 -3.71
N ASN A 84 0.81 14.67 -3.40
CA ASN A 84 -0.47 14.90 -2.75
C ASN A 84 -1.63 14.41 -3.61
N TYR A 85 -1.58 14.67 -4.92
CA TYR A 85 -2.58 14.21 -5.86
C TYR A 85 -2.68 12.67 -5.84
N PHE A 86 -1.57 11.96 -6.02
CA PHE A 86 -1.58 10.49 -6.04
C PHE A 86 -2.02 9.90 -4.70
N ALA A 87 -1.50 10.38 -3.57
CA ALA A 87 -1.93 9.92 -2.25
C ALA A 87 -3.45 10.10 -2.04
N ASN A 88 -4.01 11.25 -2.46
CA ASN A 88 -5.44 11.51 -2.32
C ASN A 88 -6.31 10.79 -3.36
N LEU A 89 -5.72 10.33 -4.46
CA LEU A 89 -6.38 9.48 -5.45
C LEU A 89 -6.58 8.07 -4.88
N VAL A 90 -5.60 7.57 -4.12
CA VAL A 90 -5.66 6.22 -3.53
C VAL A 90 -6.28 6.15 -2.13
N LYS A 91 -6.38 7.28 -1.43
CA LYS A 91 -7.01 7.35 -0.11
C LYS A 91 -8.48 6.95 -0.16
N LEU A 92 -8.88 6.05 0.73
CA LEU A 92 -10.27 5.65 0.94
C LEU A 92 -11.18 6.86 1.17
N LYS A 93 -12.33 6.86 0.48
CA LYS A 93 -13.42 7.84 0.61
C LYS A 93 -14.74 7.10 0.72
N GLU A 94 -15.70 7.68 1.44
CA GLU A 94 -17.04 7.10 1.66
C GLU A 94 -17.82 6.83 0.36
N ASN A 95 -17.40 7.40 -0.78
CA ASN A 95 -18.01 7.21 -2.10
C ASN A 95 -16.96 6.98 -3.21
N ASP A 96 -16.08 6.00 -3.04
CA ASP A 96 -14.98 5.76 -3.96
C ASP A 96 -15.41 5.18 -5.32
N LYS A 97 -14.92 5.79 -6.42
CA LYS A 97 -15.13 5.28 -7.78
C LYS A 97 -14.03 4.29 -8.15
N LYS A 98 -14.37 3.23 -8.89
CA LYS A 98 -13.38 2.27 -9.41
C LYS A 98 -12.35 2.99 -10.29
N HIS A 99 -11.07 2.69 -10.07
CA HIS A 99 -9.97 3.18 -10.90
C HIS A 99 -9.47 2.06 -11.82
N LYS A 100 -8.99 2.40 -13.02
CA LYS A 100 -8.39 1.42 -13.93
C LYS A 100 -7.01 1.00 -13.41
N THR A 101 -6.81 -0.30 -13.20
CA THR A 101 -5.50 -0.87 -12.88
C THR A 101 -4.66 -1.03 -14.14
N PHE A 102 -3.36 -0.75 -14.06
CA PHE A 102 -2.41 -1.07 -15.12
C PHE A 102 -2.32 -2.59 -15.36
N LYS A 103 -2.22 -3.01 -16.63
CA LYS A 103 -2.19 -4.44 -17.01
C LYS A 103 -1.06 -5.23 -16.34
N THR A 104 0.12 -4.63 -16.16
CA THR A 104 1.29 -5.26 -15.54
C THR A 104 1.13 -5.52 -14.05
N MET A 105 0.16 -4.87 -13.40
CA MET A 105 -0.17 -5.05 -12.00
C MET A 105 -1.48 -5.83 -11.83
N ASN A 106 -1.99 -6.45 -12.90
CA ASN A 106 -3.24 -7.20 -12.85
C ASN A 106 -2.91 -8.69 -12.57
N PRO A 107 -3.36 -9.26 -11.44
CA PRO A 107 -3.11 -10.65 -11.10
C PRO A 107 -4.02 -11.65 -11.83
N VAL A 108 -5.02 -11.15 -12.58
CA VAL A 108 -6.00 -11.97 -13.30
C VAL A 108 -5.31 -12.97 -14.25
N ASN A 109 -5.79 -14.22 -14.25
CA ASN A 109 -5.32 -15.37 -15.05
C ASN A 109 -4.01 -16.05 -14.60
N LYS A 110 -3.48 -15.73 -13.42
CA LYS A 110 -2.37 -16.50 -12.82
C LYS A 110 -2.89 -17.59 -11.90
N GLN A 111 -2.19 -18.73 -11.84
CA GLN A 111 -2.40 -19.69 -10.77
C GLN A 111 -1.77 -19.08 -9.50
N LEU A 112 -2.63 -18.71 -8.55
CA LEU A 112 -2.23 -18.09 -7.30
C LEU A 112 -2.31 -19.14 -6.19
N ASN A 113 -1.19 -19.39 -5.52
CA ASN A 113 -1.19 -20.17 -4.29
C ASN A 113 -1.63 -19.24 -3.15
N GLN A 114 -2.78 -19.54 -2.55
CA GLN A 114 -3.36 -18.76 -1.46
C GLN A 114 -2.38 -18.51 -0.30
N ASN A 115 -1.69 -19.55 0.14
CA ASN A 115 -0.83 -19.47 1.32
C ASN A 115 0.38 -18.59 1.02
N ASP A 116 0.97 -18.73 -0.17
CA ASP A 116 2.11 -17.92 -0.60
C ASP A 116 1.71 -16.44 -0.73
N VAL A 117 0.58 -16.14 -1.39
CA VAL A 117 0.09 -14.76 -1.56
C VAL A 117 -0.16 -14.07 -0.23
N ILE A 118 -0.79 -14.75 0.73
CA ILE A 118 -1.07 -14.20 2.06
C ILE A 118 0.24 -14.03 2.85
N SER A 119 1.13 -15.03 2.81
CA SER A 119 2.43 -14.98 3.48
C SER A 119 3.28 -13.82 2.97
N ASP A 120 3.39 -13.67 1.66
CA ASP A 120 4.10 -12.57 1.01
C ASP A 120 3.48 -11.23 1.38
N PHE A 121 2.15 -11.11 1.38
CA PHE A 121 1.47 -9.87 1.76
C PHE A 121 1.82 -9.47 3.19
N LEU A 122 1.70 -10.39 4.15
CA LEU A 122 1.99 -10.12 5.56
C LEU A 122 3.45 -9.71 5.77
N LYS A 123 4.39 -10.45 5.16
CA LYS A 123 5.82 -10.12 5.19
C LYS A 123 6.10 -8.73 4.60
N ASN A 124 5.47 -8.40 3.48
CA ASN A 124 5.60 -7.10 2.83
C ASN A 124 5.02 -5.96 3.70
N GLN A 125 3.92 -6.18 4.43
CA GLN A 125 3.38 -5.20 5.37
C GLN A 125 4.29 -5.00 6.60
N GLU A 126 4.90 -6.07 7.12
CA GLU A 126 5.86 -5.98 8.23
C GLU A 126 7.14 -5.23 7.82
N GLU A 127 7.64 -5.45 6.60
CA GLU A 127 8.74 -4.66 6.05
C GLU A 127 8.32 -3.19 5.87
N LEU A 128 7.15 -2.92 5.31
CA LEU A 128 6.63 -1.56 5.16
C LEU A 128 6.54 -0.84 6.52
N LEU A 129 6.01 -1.52 7.54
CA LEU A 129 5.93 -0.99 8.90
C LEU A 129 7.32 -0.64 9.45
N SER A 130 8.29 -1.53 9.26
CA SER A 130 9.69 -1.31 9.66
C SER A 130 10.31 -0.10 8.95
N LEU A 131 10.02 0.08 7.66
CA LEU A 131 10.48 1.24 6.87
C LEU A 131 9.81 2.54 7.32
N ILE A 132 8.53 2.52 7.71
CA ILE A 132 7.84 3.69 8.28
C ILE A 132 8.49 4.08 9.61
N ILE A 133 8.75 3.12 10.50
CA ILE A 133 9.43 3.38 11.79
C ILE A 133 10.82 3.97 11.55
N ALA A 134 11.61 3.38 10.64
CA ALA A 134 12.94 3.89 10.28
C ALA A 134 12.92 5.30 9.67
N SER A 135 11.80 5.69 9.04
CA SER A 135 11.62 7.02 8.45
C SER A 135 11.58 8.14 9.48
N ASN A 136 11.35 7.86 10.77
CA ASN A 136 11.44 8.86 11.86
C ASN A 136 12.82 9.55 11.92
N LYS A 137 13.87 8.85 11.49
CA LYS A 137 15.25 9.37 11.45
C LYS A 137 15.57 10.12 10.15
N ASN A 138 14.60 10.31 9.26
CA ASN A 138 14.80 10.86 7.92
C ASN A 138 13.93 12.09 7.62
N ASN A 139 14.38 12.91 6.67
CA ASN A 139 13.57 14.01 6.15
C ASN A 139 12.52 13.51 5.15
N LEU A 140 11.25 13.47 5.56
CA LEU A 140 10.14 13.03 4.70
C LEU A 140 9.94 13.89 3.44
N ASN A 141 10.43 15.14 3.44
CA ASN A 141 10.37 16.04 2.28
C ASN A 141 11.49 15.78 1.26
N LYS A 142 12.44 14.92 1.62
CA LYS A 142 13.54 14.46 0.76
C LYS A 142 13.30 13.00 0.40
N GLY A 143 14.30 12.36 -0.21
CA GLY A 143 14.08 11.10 -0.93
C GLY A 143 13.41 11.36 -2.27
N LYS A 144 13.72 10.51 -3.25
CA LYS A 144 13.16 10.59 -4.60
C LYS A 144 12.92 9.17 -5.06
N VAL A 145 11.67 8.74 -4.97
CA VAL A 145 11.22 7.40 -5.38
C VAL A 145 10.39 7.56 -6.64
N ALA A 146 10.76 6.85 -7.70
CA ALA A 146 9.99 6.84 -8.94
C ALA A 146 8.63 6.16 -8.73
N VAL A 147 7.65 6.51 -9.56
CA VAL A 147 6.35 5.81 -9.58
C VAL A 147 6.42 4.59 -10.51
N THR A 148 5.56 3.59 -10.27
CA THR A 148 5.59 2.30 -11.00
C THR A 148 5.39 2.41 -12.51
N PHE A 149 4.73 3.45 -13.00
CA PHE A 149 4.43 3.63 -14.43
C PHE A 149 5.41 4.55 -15.17
N THR A 150 6.30 5.28 -14.48
CA THR A 150 7.32 6.12 -15.13
C THR A 150 8.46 6.54 -14.19
N GLN A 151 9.69 6.53 -14.71
CA GLN A 151 10.89 6.98 -13.99
C GLN A 151 11.03 8.52 -13.94
N PHE A 152 10.27 9.26 -14.75
CA PHE A 152 10.33 10.72 -14.83
C PHE A 152 9.62 11.41 -13.67
N ILE A 153 8.63 10.75 -13.06
CA ILE A 153 7.90 11.27 -11.91
C ILE A 153 8.47 10.65 -10.65
N LYS A 154 8.96 11.50 -9.73
CA LYS A 154 9.53 11.08 -8.45
C LYS A 154 8.85 11.77 -7.28
N LEU A 155 8.39 10.98 -6.33
CA LEU A 155 7.77 11.43 -5.09
C LEU A 155 8.82 11.60 -4.00
N ASN A 156 8.57 12.49 -3.03
CA ASN A 156 9.35 12.50 -1.81
C ASN A 156 8.98 11.29 -0.94
N LEU A 157 9.79 11.00 0.09
CA LEU A 157 9.61 9.85 0.95
C LEU A 157 8.22 9.85 1.61
N GLY A 158 7.79 10.97 2.19
CA GLY A 158 6.49 11.04 2.87
C GLY A 158 5.29 10.81 1.92
N ASP A 159 5.35 11.34 0.70
CA ASP A 159 4.33 11.10 -0.32
C ASP A 159 4.34 9.66 -0.84
N THR A 160 5.52 9.04 -0.92
CA THR A 160 5.66 7.62 -1.30
C THR A 160 5.03 6.71 -0.25
N LEU A 161 5.33 6.95 1.03
CA LEU A 161 4.75 6.19 2.15
C LEU A 161 3.23 6.36 2.20
N ARG A 162 2.72 7.59 2.06
CA ARG A 162 1.28 7.87 1.99
C ARG A 162 0.62 7.10 0.85
N PHE A 163 1.21 7.13 -0.34
CA PHE A 163 0.68 6.41 -1.49
C PHE A 163 0.60 4.90 -1.22
N MET A 164 1.71 4.28 -0.78
CA MET A 164 1.76 2.84 -0.51
C MET A 164 0.74 2.41 0.54
N VAL A 165 0.69 3.11 1.68
CA VAL A 165 -0.21 2.74 2.78
C VAL A 165 -1.68 2.92 2.39
N TYR A 166 -2.05 4.05 1.77
CA TYR A 166 -3.44 4.27 1.36
C TYR A 166 -3.87 3.33 0.23
N HIS A 167 -2.96 2.97 -0.68
CA HIS A 167 -3.23 1.99 -1.72
C HIS A 167 -3.49 0.60 -1.15
N ASN A 168 -2.65 0.15 -0.22
CA ASN A 168 -2.84 -1.12 0.48
C ASN A 168 -4.17 -1.14 1.22
N GLN A 169 -4.45 -0.10 2.01
CA GLN A 169 -5.68 0.03 2.80
C GLN A 169 -6.93 -0.08 1.92
N ARG A 170 -6.93 0.53 0.73
CA ARG A 170 -8.07 0.43 -0.19
C ARG A 170 -8.33 -1.01 -0.64
N HIS A 171 -7.29 -1.76 -0.97
CA HIS A 171 -7.44 -3.14 -1.45
C HIS A 171 -7.72 -4.14 -0.31
N VAL A 172 -7.22 -3.87 0.91
CA VAL A 172 -7.65 -4.60 2.11
C VAL A 172 -9.14 -4.37 2.37
N GLN A 173 -9.62 -3.13 2.27
CA GLN A 173 -11.06 -2.84 2.39
C GLN A 173 -11.88 -3.53 1.28
N GLN A 174 -11.36 -3.60 0.05
CA GLN A 174 -12.00 -4.35 -1.02
C GLN A 174 -12.10 -5.85 -0.68
N ALA A 175 -11.06 -6.44 -0.11
CA ALA A 175 -11.06 -7.83 0.35
C ALA A 175 -12.11 -8.07 1.46
N VAL A 176 -12.20 -7.16 2.45
CA VAL A 176 -13.24 -7.20 3.49
C VAL A 176 -14.65 -7.14 2.88
N ASN A 177 -14.86 -6.24 1.93
CA ASN A 177 -16.16 -6.10 1.27
C ASN A 177 -16.54 -7.37 0.49
N ASN A 178 -15.58 -8.01 -0.17
CA ASN A 178 -15.84 -9.28 -0.86
C ASN A 178 -16.25 -10.39 0.11
N LEU A 179 -15.59 -10.47 1.27
CA LEU A 179 -15.94 -11.43 2.31
C LEU A 179 -17.37 -11.24 2.82
N ASN A 180 -17.79 -9.99 3.06
CA ASN A 180 -19.15 -9.69 3.54
C ASN A 180 -20.25 -9.96 2.50
N ASN A 181 -19.89 -10.09 1.22
CA ASN A 181 -20.80 -10.35 0.11
C ASN A 181 -20.85 -11.83 -0.31
N HIS A 182 -20.11 -12.71 0.36
CA HIS A 182 -20.10 -14.16 0.15
C HIS A 182 -21.00 -14.86 1.16
#